data_AF-A0A942DFB0-F1
#
_entry.id   AF-A0A942DFB0-F1
#
_cell.length_a   1.000
_cell.length_b   1.000
_cell.length_c   1.000
_cell.angle_alpha   90.00
_cell.angle_beta   90.00
_cell.angle_gamma   90.00
#
_symmetry.space_group_name_H-M   'P 1'
#
loop_
_entity.id
_entity.type
_entity.pdbx_description
1 polymer ?
#
loop_
_entity_poly.entity_id
_entity_poly.type
_entity_poly.pdbx_seq_one_letter_code
_entity_poly.pdbx_strand_id
1 'polypeptide(L)'
;MFKSFWLFLGVRGRPSRAKERAEKLLRTAPRQSLLSVQATAKSILQELVSENLVLENAADHNERAHAYRLLGDLRVKQMNFADAEKHYQAAIDSYNDALNLEADNRTAISNKFKTVEAMEELKRTRF
;
A
#
# COMPACT_ATOMS: atom_id res chain seq x y z
N MET A 1 27.88 -15.86 -8.59
CA MET A 1 27.14 -16.27 -9.80
C MET A 1 25.78 -16.81 -9.37
N PHE A 2 24.74 -15.99 -9.34
CA PHE A 2 23.36 -16.46 -9.15
C PHE A 2 22.49 -15.73 -10.16
N LYS A 3 22.51 -16.23 -11.40
CA LYS A 3 21.56 -15.80 -12.43
C LYS A 3 20.25 -16.56 -12.20
N SER A 4 19.21 -15.78 -11.90
CA SER A 4 17.83 -15.95 -12.36
C SER A 4 17.25 -17.38 -12.33
N PHE A 5 16.60 -17.72 -11.21
CA PHE A 5 15.72 -18.89 -11.07
C PHE A 5 14.24 -18.47 -10.92
N TRP A 6 13.78 -17.51 -11.74
CA TRP A 6 12.42 -16.97 -11.65
C TRP A 6 11.68 -16.93 -13.00
N LEU A 7 12.06 -17.76 -13.97
CA LEU A 7 11.41 -17.75 -15.28
C LEU A 7 10.48 -18.94 -15.59
N PHE A 8 10.23 -19.88 -14.67
CA PHE A 8 9.52 -21.13 -15.06
C PHE A 8 8.28 -21.53 -14.25
N LEU A 9 7.80 -20.74 -13.30
CA LEU A 9 6.53 -21.04 -12.65
C LEU A 9 5.71 -19.77 -12.58
N GLY A 10 4.59 -19.74 -13.32
CA GLY A 10 3.59 -18.68 -13.32
C GLY A 10 2.97 -18.47 -11.94
N VAL A 11 3.71 -17.78 -11.07
CA VAL A 11 3.28 -17.44 -9.72
C VAL A 11 2.83 -15.99 -9.72
N ARG A 12 1.52 -15.80 -9.83
CA ARG A 12 0.80 -14.58 -9.45
C ARG A 12 1.25 -14.15 -8.05
N GLY A 13 1.64 -12.89 -7.92
CA GLY A 13 1.70 -12.14 -6.66
C GLY A 13 2.60 -12.74 -5.57
N ARG A 14 3.92 -12.55 -5.67
CA ARG A 14 4.78 -12.60 -4.48
C ARG A 14 4.80 -11.20 -3.85
N PRO A 15 4.41 -11.02 -2.58
CA PRO A 15 4.72 -9.76 -1.90
C PRO A 15 6.24 -9.58 -1.95
N SER A 16 6.71 -8.46 -2.50
CA SER A 16 8.13 -8.13 -2.53
C SER A 16 8.69 -8.24 -1.11
N ARG A 17 9.93 -8.74 -0.92
CA ARG A 17 10.54 -8.85 0.43
C ARG A 17 10.51 -7.53 1.22
N ALA A 18 10.41 -6.41 0.51
CA ALA A 18 10.18 -5.08 1.05
C ALA A 18 8.80 -4.95 1.74
N LYS A 19 7.74 -5.48 1.12
CA LYS A 19 6.36 -5.49 1.62
C LYS A 19 6.22 -6.27 2.93
N GLU A 20 6.77 -7.48 2.98
CA GLU A 20 6.73 -8.33 4.19
C GLU A 20 7.55 -7.73 5.34
N ARG A 21 8.69 -7.11 5.04
CA ARG A 21 9.48 -6.36 6.02
C ARG A 21 8.73 -5.14 6.55
N ALA A 22 8.06 -4.37 5.69
CA ALA A 22 7.32 -3.19 6.08
C ALA A 22 6.14 -3.53 7.01
N GLU A 23 5.37 -4.59 6.72
CA GLU A 23 4.24 -5.02 7.55
C GLU A 23 4.70 -5.55 8.93
N LYS A 24 5.81 -6.29 8.98
CA LYS A 24 6.39 -6.76 10.24
C LYS A 24 6.85 -5.60 11.13
N LEU A 25 7.47 -4.59 10.52
CA LEU A 25 7.94 -3.37 11.20
C LEU A 25 6.78 -2.50 11.71
N LEU A 26 5.66 -2.45 10.98
CA LEU A 26 4.48 -1.73 11.41
C LEU A 26 3.86 -2.33 12.70
N ARG A 27 3.97 -3.65 12.89
CA ARG A 27 3.39 -4.35 14.05
C ARG A 27 4.24 -4.29 15.32
N THR A 28 5.56 -4.09 15.22
CA THR A 28 6.45 -4.34 16.36
C THR A 28 7.28 -3.16 16.88
N ALA A 29 7.30 -2.00 16.22
CA ALA A 29 8.53 -1.21 16.34
C ALA A 29 8.44 0.31 16.64
N PRO A 30 9.49 0.85 17.32
CA PRO A 30 9.71 2.27 17.62
C PRO A 30 10.09 3.10 16.38
N ARG A 31 10.22 4.43 16.53
CA ARG A 31 10.42 5.45 15.47
C ARG A 31 11.31 5.05 14.27
N GLN A 32 12.40 4.30 14.45
CA GLN A 32 13.28 3.86 13.35
C GLN A 32 12.57 3.01 12.29
N SER A 33 11.60 2.19 12.71
CA SER A 33 10.80 1.32 11.83
C SER A 33 9.75 2.07 11.01
N LEU A 34 9.31 3.22 11.52
CA LEU A 34 8.36 4.10 10.86
C LEU A 34 9.02 4.81 9.67
N LEU A 35 10.31 5.17 9.80
CA LEU A 35 11.11 5.76 8.73
C LEU A 35 11.37 4.77 7.59
N SER A 36 11.63 3.50 7.89
CA SER A 36 11.84 2.49 6.84
C SER A 36 10.55 2.16 6.08
N VAL A 37 9.40 2.08 6.77
CA VAL A 37 8.08 1.94 6.12
C VAL A 37 7.76 3.15 5.24
N GLN A 38 8.09 4.35 5.70
CA GLN A 38 7.91 5.57 4.91
C GLN A 38 8.78 5.55 3.65
N ALA A 39 10.04 5.16 3.78
CA ALA A 39 10.98 5.08 2.67
C ALA A 39 10.53 4.02 1.66
N THR A 40 10.04 2.86 2.10
CA THR A 40 9.53 1.82 1.19
C THR A 40 8.28 2.28 0.46
N ALA A 41 7.31 2.87 1.16
CA ALA A 41 6.08 3.35 0.52
C ALA A 41 6.36 4.48 -0.47
N LYS A 42 7.25 5.41 -0.12
CA LYS A 42 7.69 6.46 -1.05
C LYS A 42 8.44 5.91 -2.25
N SER A 43 9.30 4.90 -2.07
CA SER A 43 10.01 4.23 -3.17
C SER A 43 9.03 3.60 -4.15
N ILE A 44 8.02 2.87 -3.66
CA ILE A 44 6.99 2.25 -4.49
C ILE A 44 6.22 3.32 -5.28
N LEU A 45 5.79 4.40 -4.60
CA LEU A 45 5.09 5.49 -5.27
C LEU A 45 5.98 6.20 -6.29
N GLN A 46 7.26 6.39 -6.00
CA GLN A 46 8.19 7.06 -6.89
C GLN A 46 8.48 6.21 -8.14
N GLU A 47 8.63 4.89 -7.99
CA GLU A 47 8.76 3.94 -9.10
C GLU A 47 7.51 3.96 -9.99
N LEU A 48 6.33 3.88 -9.39
CA LEU A 48 5.04 3.90 -10.09
C LEU A 48 4.65 5.28 -10.68
N VAL A 49 5.36 6.35 -10.32
CA VAL A 49 5.14 7.72 -10.83
C VAL A 49 6.22 8.12 -11.83
N SER A 50 7.46 7.63 -11.69
CA SER A 50 8.56 7.99 -12.59
C SER A 50 8.40 7.49 -14.02
N GLU A 51 7.57 6.47 -14.25
CA GLU A 51 7.37 5.94 -15.60
C GLU A 51 6.22 6.58 -16.37
N ASN A 52 5.43 7.50 -15.79
CA ASN A 52 4.18 7.96 -16.41
C ASN A 52 3.34 6.76 -16.94
N LEU A 53 3.50 5.61 -16.29
CA LEU A 53 2.84 4.38 -16.67
C LEU A 53 1.37 4.63 -16.38
N VAL A 54 0.56 4.69 -17.44
CA VAL A 54 -0.84 4.36 -17.30
C VAL A 54 -0.83 3.01 -16.59
N LEU A 55 -1.35 2.96 -15.36
CA LEU A 55 -1.45 1.69 -14.67
C LEU A 55 -2.50 0.88 -15.42
N GLU A 56 -2.03 0.03 -16.33
CA GLU A 56 -2.86 -0.73 -17.25
C GLU A 56 -3.40 -2.01 -16.60
N ASN A 57 -2.90 -2.39 -15.43
CA ASN A 57 -3.32 -3.59 -14.74
C ASN A 57 -3.77 -3.32 -13.30
N ALA A 58 -4.66 -4.17 -12.80
CA ALA A 58 -5.22 -4.06 -11.45
C ALA A 58 -4.18 -4.31 -10.34
N ALA A 59 -3.10 -5.06 -10.64
CA ALA A 59 -2.07 -5.39 -9.67
C ALA A 59 -1.28 -4.14 -9.25
N ASP A 60 -0.87 -3.32 -10.22
CA ASP A 60 -0.12 -2.09 -9.97
C ASP A 60 -0.95 -1.06 -9.20
N HIS A 61 -2.24 -0.95 -9.54
CA HIS A 61 -3.18 -0.10 -8.81
C HIS A 61 -3.33 -0.57 -7.35
N ASN A 62 -3.42 -1.89 -7.12
CA ASN A 62 -3.48 -2.47 -5.79
C ASN A 62 -2.16 -2.27 -4.99
N GLU A 63 -1.01 -2.28 -5.65
CA GLU A 63 0.28 -1.99 -5.01
C GLU A 63 0.43 -0.51 -4.65
N ARG A 64 0.05 0.39 -5.57
CA ARG A 64 -0.04 1.84 -5.31
C ARG A 64 -0.94 2.13 -4.12
N ALA A 65 -2.13 1.53 -4.12
CA ALA A 65 -3.11 1.67 -3.05
C ALA A 65 -2.56 1.20 -1.70
N HIS A 66 -1.86 0.07 -1.68
CA HIS A 66 -1.25 -0.47 -0.46
C HIS A 66 -0.16 0.46 0.09
N ALA A 67 0.66 1.05 -0.79
CA ALA A 67 1.66 2.03 -0.39
C ALA A 67 1.02 3.28 0.25
N TYR A 68 -0.06 3.80 -0.34
CA TYR A 68 -0.81 4.91 0.25
C TYR A 68 -1.42 4.55 1.60
N ARG A 69 -2.01 3.35 1.75
CA ARG A 69 -2.55 2.88 3.02
C ARG A 69 -1.48 2.84 4.12
N LEU A 70 -0.28 2.33 3.81
CA LEU A 70 0.85 2.31 4.75
C LEU A 70 1.29 3.72 5.16
N LEU A 71 1.29 4.68 4.23
CA LEU A 71 1.54 6.08 4.57
C LEU A 71 0.45 6.64 5.48
N GLY A 72 -0.82 6.30 5.25
CA GLY A 72 -1.93 6.63 6.14
C GLY A 72 -1.68 6.14 7.56
N ASP A 73 -1.43 4.83 7.72
CA ASP A 73 -1.15 4.19 9.03
C ASP A 73 0.04 4.86 9.75
N LEU A 74 1.09 5.18 9.00
CA LEU A 74 2.25 5.90 9.51
C LEU A 74 1.89 7.30 10.02
N ARG A 75 1.07 8.05 9.28
CA ARG A 75 0.65 9.40 9.67
C ARG A 75 -0.25 9.38 10.90
N VAL A 76 -1.11 8.38 11.05
CA VAL A 76 -1.88 8.15 12.29
C VAL A 76 -0.93 7.98 13.48
N LYS A 77 0.11 7.16 13.35
CA LYS A 77 1.14 6.99 14.41
C LYS A 77 1.94 8.26 14.71
N GLN A 78 2.06 9.16 13.74
CA GLN A 78 2.68 10.48 13.91
C GLN A 78 1.71 11.54 14.45
N MET A 79 0.47 11.17 14.77
CA MET A 79 -0.63 12.07 15.16
C MET A 79 -0.96 13.13 14.10
N ASN A 80 -0.58 12.90 12.83
CA ASN A 80 -0.91 13.77 11.71
C ASN A 80 -2.14 13.22 10.98
N PHE A 81 -3.29 13.40 11.60
CA PHE A 81 -4.56 12.83 11.15
C PHE A 81 -5.04 13.41 9.80
N ALA A 82 -4.71 14.67 9.50
CA ALA A 82 -5.10 15.31 8.24
C ALA A 82 -4.36 14.67 7.03
N ASP A 83 -3.06 14.41 7.18
CA ASP A 83 -2.30 13.74 6.13
C ASP A 83 -2.64 12.24 6.04
N ALA A 84 -2.98 11.61 7.17
CA ALA A 84 -3.45 10.22 7.18
C ALA A 84 -4.72 10.06 6.34
N GLU A 85 -5.70 10.95 6.52
CA GLU A 85 -6.95 10.93 5.78
C GLU A 85 -6.73 11.09 4.26
N LYS A 86 -5.86 12.02 3.84
CA LYS A 86 -5.49 12.18 2.43
C LYS A 86 -4.89 10.92 1.84
N HIS A 87 -3.99 10.26 2.58
CA HIS A 87 -3.38 9.01 2.14
C HIS A 87 -4.37 7.85 2.09
N TYR A 88 -5.30 7.73 3.05
CA TYR A 88 -6.36 6.73 2.98
C TYR A 88 -7.30 6.96 1.80
N GLN A 89 -7.66 8.22 1.50
CA GLN A 89 -8.47 8.53 0.33
C GLN A 89 -7.78 8.11 -0.97
N ALA A 90 -6.50 8.49 -1.15
CA ALA A 90 -5.73 8.10 -2.32
C ALA A 90 -5.58 6.56 -2.47
N ALA A 91 -5.49 5.85 -1.35
CA ALA A 91 -5.51 4.38 -1.34
C ALA A 91 -6.85 3.81 -1.81
N ILE A 92 -7.97 4.34 -1.32
CA ILE A 92 -9.32 3.92 -1.72
C ILE A 92 -9.54 4.16 -3.21
N ASP A 93 -9.15 5.33 -3.72
CA ASP A 93 -9.28 5.68 -5.14
C ASP A 93 -8.48 4.71 -6.01
N SER A 94 -7.23 4.43 -5.62
CA SER A 94 -6.39 3.44 -6.33
C SER A 94 -6.95 2.02 -6.25
N TYR A 95 -7.58 1.62 -5.14
CA TYR A 95 -8.28 0.33 -5.06
C TYR A 95 -9.51 0.29 -5.97
N ASN A 96 -10.23 1.41 -6.12
CA ASN A 96 -11.34 1.48 -7.07
C ASN A 96 -10.86 1.31 -8.50
N ASP A 97 -9.75 1.94 -8.87
CA ASP A 97 -9.16 1.77 -10.20
C ASP A 97 -8.74 0.31 -10.45
N ALA A 98 -8.16 -0.36 -9.44
CA ALA A 98 -7.87 -1.79 -9.53
C ALA A 98 -9.15 -2.63 -9.77
N LEU A 99 -10.24 -2.33 -9.07
CA LEU A 99 -11.51 -3.06 -9.18
C LEU A 99 -12.29 -2.72 -10.45
N ASN A 100 -12.06 -1.55 -11.04
CA ASN A 100 -12.61 -1.20 -12.36
C ASN A 100 -11.98 -2.06 -13.46
N LEU A 101 -10.71 -2.44 -13.30
CA LEU A 101 -10.01 -3.34 -14.23
C LEU A 101 -10.30 -4.81 -13.93
N GLU A 102 -10.29 -5.20 -12.65
CA GLU A 102 -10.55 -6.57 -12.19
C GLU A 102 -11.51 -6.57 -10.99
N ALA A 103 -12.81 -6.67 -11.26
CA ALA A 103 -13.84 -6.59 -10.23
C ALA A 103 -13.75 -7.72 -9.18
N ASP A 104 -13.17 -8.86 -9.52
CA ASP A 104 -13.01 -10.02 -8.64
C ASP A 104 -11.63 -10.09 -7.96
N ASN A 105 -10.83 -9.02 -8.03
CA ASN A 105 -9.53 -8.93 -7.38
C ASN A 105 -9.69 -8.91 -5.85
N ARG A 106 -9.72 -10.11 -5.26
CA ARG A 106 -9.92 -10.33 -3.81
C ARG A 106 -8.92 -9.59 -2.94
N THR A 107 -7.70 -9.37 -3.44
CA THR A 107 -6.65 -8.65 -2.72
C THR A 107 -7.00 -7.17 -2.61
N ALA A 108 -7.42 -6.55 -3.71
CA ALA A 108 -7.88 -5.16 -3.73
C ALA A 108 -9.13 -4.97 -2.85
N ILE A 109 -10.11 -5.88 -2.94
CA ILE A 109 -11.32 -5.83 -2.09
C ILE A 109 -10.96 -5.87 -0.59
N SER A 110 -10.16 -6.85 -0.18
CA SER A 110 -9.80 -7.03 1.24
C SER A 110 -8.99 -5.84 1.78
N ASN A 111 -8.05 -5.31 0.99
CA ASN A 111 -7.25 -4.18 1.42
C ASN A 111 -8.04 -2.86 1.42
N LYS A 112 -8.95 -2.67 0.46
CA LYS A 112 -9.88 -1.53 0.46
C LYS A 112 -10.73 -1.53 1.72
N PHE A 113 -11.31 -2.68 2.07
CA PHE A 113 -12.12 -2.82 3.29
C PHE A 113 -11.35 -2.39 4.54
N LYS A 114 -10.13 -2.92 4.74
CA LYS A 114 -9.26 -2.51 5.87
C LYS A 114 -8.94 -1.01 5.87
N THR A 115 -8.78 -0.42 4.69
CA THR A 115 -8.49 1.02 4.55
C THR A 115 -9.69 1.86 4.96
N VAL A 116 -10.90 1.45 4.56
CA VAL A 116 -12.15 2.11 4.94
C VAL A 116 -12.36 2.00 6.45
N GLU A 117 -12.19 0.82 7.05
CA GLU A 117 -12.30 0.65 8.50
C GLU A 117 -11.33 1.56 9.25
N ALA A 118 -10.06 1.62 8.85
CA ALA A 118 -9.06 2.48 9.47
C ALA A 118 -9.40 3.98 9.32
N MET A 119 -9.94 4.38 8.17
CA MET A 119 -10.38 5.77 7.94
C MET A 119 -11.62 6.11 8.78
N GLU A 120 -12.56 5.18 8.92
CA GLU A 120 -13.74 5.37 9.78
C GLU A 120 -13.33 5.47 11.26
N GLU A 121 -12.43 4.61 11.73
CA GLU A 121 -11.89 4.66 13.09
C GLU A 121 -11.15 5.98 13.34
N LEU A 122 -10.35 6.43 12.38
CA LEU A 122 -9.69 7.74 12.43
C LEU A 122 -10.70 8.89 12.55
N LYS A 123 -11.82 8.83 11.82
CA LYS A 123 -12.87 9.86 11.89
C LYS A 123 -13.63 9.81 13.20
N ARG A 124 -13.89 8.61 13.74
CA ARG A 124 -14.58 8.42 15.03
C ARG A 124 -13.75 8.90 16.22
N THR A 125 -12.43 8.73 16.18
CA THR A 125 -11.51 9.15 17.25
C THR A 125 -11.19 10.65 17.25
N ARG A 126 -11.67 11.39 16.24
CA ARG A 126 -11.43 12.83 16.07
C ARG A 126 -12.52 13.72 16.68
N PHE A 127 -13.48 13.13 17.38
CA PHE A 127 -14.58 13.78 18.12
C PHE A 127 -14.77 13.08 19.49
#